data_AF-A0A8H6NQD5-F1
#
_entry.id   AF-A0A8H6NQD5-F1
#
_cell.length_a   1.000
_cell.length_b   1.000
_cell.length_c   1.000
_cell.angle_alpha   90.00
_cell.angle_beta   90.00
_cell.angle_gamma   90.00
#
_symmetry.space_group_name_H-M   'P 1'
#
loop_
_entity.id
_entity.type
_entity.pdbx_description
1 polymer ?
#
loop_
_entity_poly.entity_id
_entity_poly.type
_entity_poly.pdbx_seq_one_letter_code
_entity_poly.pdbx_strand_id
1 'polypeptide(L)'
;MAPKAEQQVKVRKGMVVPVLYRLFFLTIEPISALVGAFFAHFRQDEYLTLTHAVSKPDLIPQGTAIVLSQLANLYLLFALNEALVLRSTADLRVWKTVLFVLLVADLGHLHTVRSLGPEVYYNFAKWNAIDWGNVPFVYLGASMRIAFLANVGLGGGSVAVRKQQ
;
A
#
# COMPACT_ATOMS: atom_id res chain seq x y z
N MET A 1 37.18 -6.32 -45.80
CA MET A 1 36.55 -7.14 -44.75
C MET A 1 36.45 -6.27 -43.50
N ALA A 2 35.33 -5.58 -43.30
CA ALA A 2 35.16 -4.64 -42.20
C ALA A 2 34.82 -5.40 -40.91
N PRO A 3 35.38 -5.01 -39.74
CA PRO A 3 35.05 -5.65 -38.48
C PRO A 3 33.58 -5.37 -38.12
N LYS A 4 32.79 -6.44 -37.91
CA LYS A 4 31.43 -6.36 -37.38
C LYS A 4 31.51 -5.74 -35.99
N ALA A 5 30.88 -4.59 -35.82
CA ALA A 5 30.72 -3.93 -34.53
C ALA A 5 30.11 -4.91 -33.53
N GLU A 6 30.86 -5.23 -32.48
CA GLU A 6 30.37 -5.98 -31.33
C GLU A 6 29.25 -5.17 -30.69
N GLN A 7 28.00 -5.57 -30.94
CA GLN A 7 26.86 -5.04 -30.21
C GLN A 7 27.05 -5.43 -28.74
N GLN A 8 27.46 -4.46 -27.93
CA GLN A 8 27.50 -4.58 -26.48
C GLN A 8 26.11 -4.99 -25.98
N VAL A 9 25.96 -6.26 -25.62
CA VAL A 9 24.76 -6.78 -24.97
C VAL A 9 24.69 -6.12 -23.60
N LYS A 10 23.90 -5.04 -23.49
CA LYS A 10 23.63 -4.36 -22.23
C LYS A 10 22.78 -5.28 -21.36
N VAL A 11 23.43 -6.13 -20.56
CA VAL A 11 22.78 -6.96 -19.55
C VAL A 11 22.03 -6.03 -18.61
N ARG A 12 20.69 -5.99 -18.72
CA ARG A 12 19.86 -5.33 -17.71
C ARG A 12 20.01 -6.15 -16.45
N LYS A 13 20.73 -5.60 -15.47
CA LYS A 13 20.82 -6.16 -14.12
C LYS A 13 19.42 -6.12 -13.52
N GLY A 14 18.69 -7.23 -13.64
CA GLY A 14 17.36 -7.38 -13.07
C GLY A 14 17.48 -7.41 -11.56
N MET A 15 17.28 -6.25 -10.92
CA MET A 15 17.30 -6.16 -9.48
C MET A 15 16.03 -6.80 -8.94
N VAL A 16 16.16 -7.99 -8.35
CA VAL A 16 15.04 -8.75 -7.80
C VAL A 16 14.57 -8.05 -6.52
N VAL A 17 13.29 -7.67 -6.48
CA VAL A 17 12.69 -7.08 -5.27
C VAL A 17 12.78 -8.11 -4.12
N PRO A 18 13.30 -7.72 -2.94
CA PRO A 18 13.36 -8.60 -1.77
C PRO A 18 12.02 -9.27 -1.43
N VAL A 19 12.09 -10.49 -0.89
CA VAL A 19 10.89 -11.28 -0.52
C VAL A 19 10.00 -10.51 0.45
N LEU A 20 10.59 -9.81 1.42
CA LEU A 20 9.85 -9.03 2.41
C LEU A 20 8.94 -7.97 1.77
N TYR A 21 9.48 -7.17 0.84
CA TYR A 21 8.69 -6.17 0.11
C TYR A 21 7.62 -6.80 -0.76
N ARG A 22 7.92 -7.93 -1.42
CA ARG A 22 6.92 -8.65 -2.23
C ARG A 22 5.78 -9.20 -1.38
N LEU A 23 6.10 -9.81 -0.24
CA LEU A 23 5.08 -10.36 0.66
C LEU A 23 4.17 -9.25 1.19
N PHE A 24 4.77 -8.15 1.63
CA PHE A 24 4.03 -7.02 2.18
C PHE A 24 3.16 -6.35 1.11
N PHE A 25 3.77 -5.77 0.07
CA PHE A 25 3.06 -4.97 -0.93
C PHE A 25 2.16 -5.80 -1.85
N LEU A 26 2.47 -7.06 -2.14
CA LEU A 26 1.67 -7.83 -3.09
C LEU A 26 0.58 -8.67 -2.41
N THR A 27 0.68 -8.92 -1.09
CA THR A 27 -0.21 -9.87 -0.40
C THR A 27 -0.84 -9.27 0.85
N ILE A 28 -0.03 -8.90 1.85
CA ILE A 28 -0.55 -8.45 3.14
C ILE A 28 -1.37 -7.18 2.96
N GLU A 29 -0.82 -6.22 2.23
CA GLU A 29 -1.44 -4.92 2.07
C GLU A 29 -2.71 -4.95 1.19
N PRO A 30 -2.73 -5.62 0.03
CA PRO A 30 -3.97 -5.78 -0.74
C PRO A 30 -5.09 -6.46 0.04
N ILE A 31 -4.77 -7.48 0.85
CA ILE A 31 -5.77 -8.15 1.68
C ILE A 31 -6.31 -7.20 2.75
N SER A 32 -5.42 -6.45 3.42
CA SER A 32 -5.83 -5.46 4.43
C SER A 32 -6.73 -4.37 3.82
N ALA A 33 -6.36 -3.85 2.65
CA ALA A 33 -7.16 -2.88 1.91
C ALA A 33 -8.54 -3.44 1.49
N LEU A 34 -8.61 -4.71 1.07
CA LEU A 34 -9.89 -5.37 0.77
C LEU A 34 -10.78 -5.52 2.01
N VAL A 35 -10.19 -5.83 3.17
CA VAL A 35 -10.95 -5.86 4.44
C VAL A 35 -11.50 -4.47 4.75
N GLY A 36 -10.67 -3.42 4.64
CA GLY A 36 -11.12 -2.03 4.79
C GLY A 36 -12.25 -1.67 3.84
N ALA A 37 -12.13 -2.05 2.56
CA ALA A 37 -13.16 -1.84 1.54
C ALA A 37 -14.48 -2.56 1.89
N PHE A 38 -14.39 -3.80 2.36
CA PHE A 38 -15.55 -4.57 2.77
C PHE A 38 -16.32 -3.88 3.90
N PHE A 39 -15.63 -3.46 4.96
CA PHE A 39 -16.31 -2.78 6.07
C PHE A 39 -16.88 -1.42 5.66
N ALA A 40 -16.12 -0.64 4.88
CA ALA A 40 -16.57 0.68 4.42
C ALA A 40 -17.79 0.62 3.49
N HIS A 41 -18.02 -0.47 2.74
CA HIS A 41 -19.20 -0.58 1.88
C HIS A 41 -20.33 -1.42 2.48
N PHE A 42 -20.03 -2.63 2.96
CA PHE A 42 -21.06 -3.59 3.37
C PHE A 42 -21.40 -3.54 4.86
N ARG A 43 -20.55 -2.91 5.69
CA ARG A 43 -20.71 -2.83 7.16
C ARG A 43 -20.55 -1.40 7.66
N GLN A 44 -21.19 -0.45 6.98
CA GLN A 44 -21.04 1.00 7.24
C GLN A 44 -21.32 1.40 8.69
N ASP A 45 -22.34 0.81 9.31
CA ASP A 45 -22.69 1.09 10.71
C ASP A 45 -21.55 0.71 11.66
N GLU A 46 -21.01 -0.50 11.48
CA GLU A 46 -19.88 -1.00 12.26
C GLU A 46 -18.61 -0.18 11.98
N TYR A 47 -18.36 0.15 10.71
CA TYR A 47 -17.22 0.99 10.31
C TYR A 47 -17.24 2.35 11.02
N LEU A 48 -18.40 3.03 11.03
CA LEU A 48 -18.56 4.30 11.74
C LEU A 48 -18.51 4.14 13.26
N THR A 49 -19.06 3.05 13.81
CA THR A 49 -18.98 2.72 15.24
C THR A 49 -17.53 2.58 15.68
N LEU A 50 -16.74 1.82 14.93
CA LEU A 50 -15.32 1.63 15.20
C LEU A 50 -14.51 2.91 15.00
N THR A 51 -14.87 3.72 13.99
CA THR A 51 -14.19 4.99 13.70
C THR A 51 -14.40 6.00 14.83
N HIS A 52 -15.65 6.22 15.25
CA HIS A 52 -15.98 7.08 16.38
C HIS A 52 -17.42 6.87 16.85
N ALA A 53 -17.62 5.93 17.79
CA ALA A 53 -18.93 5.55 18.30
C ALA A 53 -19.75 6.74 18.83
N VAL A 54 -19.11 7.72 19.47
CA VAL A 54 -19.78 8.87 20.10
C VAL A 54 -20.47 9.79 19.07
N SER A 55 -19.91 9.93 17.87
CA SER A 55 -20.49 10.78 16.81
C SER A 55 -21.15 10.00 15.68
N LYS A 56 -21.32 8.68 15.83
CA LYS A 56 -22.03 7.87 14.84
C LYS A 56 -23.52 8.22 14.86
N PRO A 57 -24.16 8.48 13.71
CA PRO A 57 -25.61 8.65 13.66
C PRO A 57 -26.36 7.31 13.82
N ASP A 58 -27.56 7.33 14.39
CA ASP A 58 -28.42 6.14 14.50
C ASP A 58 -28.91 5.65 13.12
N LEU A 59 -29.22 6.60 12.24
CA LEU A 59 -29.54 6.35 10.84
C LEU A 59 -28.47 7.00 9.97
N ILE A 60 -27.78 6.22 9.17
CA ILE A 60 -26.71 6.71 8.29
C ILE A 60 -27.34 7.56 7.17
N PRO A 61 -27.02 8.87 7.07
CA PRO A 61 -27.53 9.70 5.99
C PRO A 61 -27.06 9.18 4.63
N GLN A 62 -27.89 9.33 3.60
CA GLN A 62 -27.58 8.82 2.26
C GLN A 62 -26.26 9.37 1.70
N GLY A 63 -25.95 10.65 1.96
CA GLY A 63 -24.67 11.24 1.57
C GLY A 63 -23.47 10.55 2.23
N THR A 64 -23.55 10.24 3.53
CA THR A 64 -22.52 9.49 4.26
C THR A 64 -22.35 8.08 3.71
N ALA A 65 -23.46 7.38 3.42
CA ALA A 65 -23.43 6.04 2.85
C ALA A 65 -22.77 6.00 1.46
N ILE A 66 -23.01 7.02 0.62
CA ILE A 66 -22.36 7.16 -0.69
C ILE A 66 -20.86 7.43 -0.51
N VAL A 67 -20.48 8.36 0.38
CA VAL A 67 -19.07 8.69 0.64
C VAL A 67 -18.29 7.51 1.20
N LEU A 68 -18.88 6.72 2.11
CA LEU A 68 -18.27 5.49 2.61
C LEU A 68 -18.09 4.44 1.51
N SER A 69 -19.03 4.34 0.58
CA SER A 69 -18.89 3.46 -0.60
C SER A 69 -17.81 3.96 -1.57
N GLN A 70 -17.67 5.27 -1.72
CA GLN A 70 -16.57 5.87 -2.48
C GLN A 70 -15.21 5.61 -1.81
N LEU A 71 -15.13 5.67 -0.48
CA LEU A 71 -13.95 5.29 0.29
C LEU A 71 -13.61 3.81 0.08
N ALA A 72 -14.60 2.92 0.16
CA ALA A 72 -14.41 1.50 -0.13
C ALA A 72 -13.88 1.25 -1.55
N ASN A 73 -14.38 1.99 -2.53
CA ASN A 73 -13.90 1.93 -3.90
C ASN A 73 -12.43 2.37 -4.03
N LEU A 74 -12.00 3.38 -3.26
CA LEU A 74 -10.58 3.77 -3.21
C LEU A 74 -9.70 2.71 -2.55
N TYR A 75 -10.17 2.05 -1.48
CA TYR A 75 -9.45 0.93 -0.88
C TYR A 75 -9.34 -0.27 -1.85
N LEU A 76 -10.39 -0.56 -2.62
CA LEU A 76 -10.33 -1.55 -3.70
C LEU A 76 -9.32 -1.13 -4.78
N LEU A 77 -9.28 0.14 -5.17
CA LEU A 77 -8.30 0.68 -6.10
C LEU A 77 -6.85 0.46 -5.59
N PHE A 78 -6.59 0.67 -4.30
CA PHE A 78 -5.27 0.40 -3.72
C PHE A 78 -4.91 -1.08 -3.81
N ALA A 79 -5.83 -1.96 -3.38
CA ALA A 79 -5.64 -3.40 -3.47
C ALA A 79 -5.34 -3.86 -4.90
N LEU A 80 -6.05 -3.32 -5.90
CA LEU A 80 -5.85 -3.68 -7.31
C LEU A 80 -4.55 -3.12 -7.89
N ASN A 81 -4.14 -1.90 -7.53
CA ASN A 81 -2.87 -1.34 -8.00
C ASN A 81 -1.70 -2.19 -7.51
N GLU A 82 -1.69 -2.49 -6.22
CA GLU A 82 -0.67 -3.32 -5.62
C GLU A 82 -0.73 -4.75 -6.14
N ALA A 83 -1.93 -5.31 -6.30
CA ALA A 83 -2.08 -6.68 -6.72
C ALA A 83 -1.78 -6.90 -8.20
N LEU A 84 -2.14 -5.96 -9.08
CA LEU A 84 -2.06 -6.13 -10.53
C LEU A 84 -0.91 -5.32 -11.13
N VAL A 85 -0.80 -4.03 -10.82
CA VAL A 85 0.21 -3.15 -11.44
C VAL A 85 1.61 -3.58 -11.02
N LEU A 86 1.86 -3.76 -9.73
CA LEU A 86 3.18 -4.19 -9.25
C LEU A 86 3.53 -5.63 -9.69
N ARG A 87 2.53 -6.51 -9.89
CA ARG A 87 2.76 -7.87 -10.44
C ARG A 87 3.02 -7.87 -11.95
N SER A 88 2.51 -6.88 -12.67
CA SER A 88 2.64 -6.81 -14.14
C SER A 88 3.99 -6.31 -14.64
N THR A 89 4.87 -5.83 -13.75
CA THR A 89 6.17 -5.28 -14.15
C THR A 89 7.27 -5.56 -13.13
N ALA A 90 8.48 -5.78 -13.64
CA ALA A 90 9.71 -5.84 -12.87
C ALA A 90 10.49 -4.52 -12.88
N ASP A 91 9.95 -3.46 -13.50
CA ASP A 91 10.61 -2.15 -13.57
C ASP A 91 10.55 -1.44 -12.22
N LEU A 92 11.71 -1.27 -11.59
CA LEU A 92 11.83 -0.55 -10.33
C LEU A 92 11.37 0.91 -10.41
N ARG A 93 11.42 1.55 -11.58
CA ARG A 93 10.89 2.90 -11.74
C ARG A 93 9.37 2.92 -11.58
N VAL A 94 8.68 1.91 -12.09
CA VAL A 94 7.22 1.77 -11.91
C VAL A 94 6.91 1.48 -10.44
N TRP A 95 7.63 0.52 -9.84
CA TRP A 95 7.48 0.21 -8.41
C TRP A 95 7.67 1.45 -7.52
N LYS A 96 8.77 2.20 -7.70
CA LYS A 96 9.03 3.41 -6.93
C LYS A 96 7.97 4.48 -7.15
N THR A 97 7.51 4.68 -8.38
CA THR A 97 6.47 5.68 -8.67
C THR A 97 5.16 5.33 -7.97
N VAL A 98 4.72 4.07 -8.06
CA VAL A 98 3.49 3.61 -7.40
C VAL A 98 3.61 3.69 -5.87
N LEU A 99 4.71 3.20 -5.31
CA LEU A 99 4.94 3.24 -3.86
C LEU A 99 5.09 4.66 -3.31
N PHE A 100 5.61 5.60 -4.10
CA PHE A 100 5.63 7.01 -3.72
C PHE A 100 4.22 7.60 -3.66
N VAL A 101 3.37 7.33 -4.65
CA VAL A 101 1.97 7.78 -4.63
C VAL A 101 1.22 7.20 -3.43
N LEU A 102 1.43 5.92 -3.13
CA LEU A 102 0.84 5.28 -1.97
C LEU A 102 1.38 5.85 -0.64
N LEU A 103 2.66 6.22 -0.56
CA LEU A 103 3.20 6.90 0.61
C LEU A 103 2.50 8.24 0.87
N VAL A 104 2.18 9.00 -0.19
CA VAL A 104 1.38 10.23 -0.04
C VAL A 104 -0.03 9.92 0.48
N ALA A 105 -0.63 8.82 0.01
CA ALA A 105 -1.93 8.36 0.51
C ALA A 105 -1.86 7.93 1.99
N ASP A 106 -0.79 7.26 2.44
CA ASP A 106 -0.57 6.89 3.84
C ASP A 106 -0.54 8.11 4.75
N LEU A 107 0.21 9.15 4.36
CA LEU A 107 0.28 10.42 5.11
C LEU A 107 -1.08 11.12 5.14
N GLY A 108 -1.81 11.10 4.02
CA GLY A 108 -3.17 11.61 3.94
C GLY A 108 -4.12 10.88 4.90
N HIS A 109 -4.07 9.55 4.91
CA HIS A 109 -4.87 8.70 5.80
C HIS A 109 -4.58 9.01 7.28
N LEU A 110 -3.30 9.06 7.67
CA LEU A 110 -2.89 9.43 9.03
C LEU A 110 -3.35 10.84 9.40
N HIS A 111 -3.39 11.78 8.46
CA HIS A 111 -3.91 13.12 8.69
C HIS A 111 -5.43 13.11 8.97
N THR A 112 -6.19 12.22 8.34
CA THR A 112 -7.66 12.17 8.53
C THR A 112 -8.06 11.82 9.96
N VAL A 113 -7.30 10.94 10.63
CA VAL A 113 -7.59 10.51 12.00
C VAL A 113 -7.19 11.53 13.08
N ARG A 114 -6.53 12.64 12.70
CA ARG A 114 -6.11 13.69 13.65
C ARG A 114 -7.29 14.31 14.42
N SER A 115 -8.49 14.27 13.84
CA SER A 115 -9.71 14.80 14.43
C SER A 115 -10.15 14.01 15.68
N LEU A 116 -9.68 12.77 15.83
CA LEU A 116 -9.89 11.95 17.04
C LEU A 116 -9.02 12.42 18.23
N GLY A 117 -8.12 13.38 18.00
CA GLY A 117 -7.20 13.91 19.00
C GLY A 117 -5.81 13.25 18.96
N PRO A 118 -4.81 13.84 19.61
CA PRO A 118 -3.43 13.39 19.51
C PRO A 118 -3.20 11.99 20.10
N GLU A 119 -4.03 11.57 21.06
CA GLU A 119 -3.93 10.25 21.70
C GLU A 119 -4.04 9.09 20.71
N VAL A 120 -4.74 9.27 19.58
CA VAL A 120 -4.91 8.22 18.57
C VAL A 120 -3.57 7.70 18.04
N TYR A 121 -2.51 8.51 18.09
CA TYR A 121 -1.19 8.14 17.55
C TYR A 121 -0.30 7.37 18.51
N TYR A 122 -0.57 7.37 19.81
CA TYR A 122 0.34 6.81 20.82
C TYR A 122 -0.32 6.06 21.98
N ASN A 123 -1.63 6.21 22.19
CA ASN A 123 -2.32 5.58 23.31
C ASN A 123 -2.84 4.18 22.94
N PHE A 124 -1.91 3.23 22.80
CA PHE A 124 -2.19 1.85 22.42
C PHE A 124 -3.23 1.15 23.32
N ALA A 125 -3.37 1.56 24.58
CA ALA A 125 -4.31 0.98 25.52
C ALA A 125 -5.78 1.29 25.19
N LYS A 126 -6.04 2.33 24.40
CA LYS A 126 -7.39 2.74 23.98
C LYS A 126 -7.76 2.28 22.57
N TRP A 127 -6.83 1.68 21.85
CA TRP A 127 -7.06 1.28 20.46
C TRP A 127 -8.05 0.14 20.34
N ASN A 128 -9.06 0.34 19.50
CA ASN A 128 -9.96 -0.69 19.05
C ASN A 128 -9.45 -1.35 17.76
N ALA A 129 -10.22 -2.29 17.19
CA ALA A 129 -9.81 -3.04 16.00
C ALA A 129 -9.47 -2.16 14.78
N ILE A 130 -10.21 -1.06 14.54
CA ILE A 130 -9.93 -0.18 13.40
C ILE A 130 -8.72 0.71 13.65
N ASP A 131 -8.43 1.08 14.90
CA ASP A 131 -7.25 1.89 15.24
C ASP A 131 -5.96 1.14 14.91
N TRP A 132 -5.92 -0.18 15.18
CA TRP A 132 -4.82 -1.06 14.76
C TRP A 132 -4.63 -1.09 13.23
N GLY A 133 -5.72 -1.01 12.46
CA GLY A 133 -5.64 -0.91 11.01
C GLY A 133 -5.27 0.50 10.52
N ASN A 134 -5.74 1.54 11.19
CA ASN A 134 -5.65 2.92 10.72
C ASN A 134 -4.34 3.61 11.11
N VAL A 135 -3.67 3.17 12.17
CA VAL A 135 -2.50 3.85 12.71
C VAL A 135 -1.23 3.01 12.57
N PRO A 136 -1.00 1.93 13.35
CA PRO A 136 0.27 1.21 13.31
C PRO A 136 0.45 0.45 11.99
N PHE A 137 -0.61 -0.09 11.39
CA PHE A 137 -0.51 -0.75 10.08
C PHE A 137 -0.16 0.25 8.97
N VAL A 138 -0.73 1.45 9.00
CA VAL A 138 -0.38 2.51 8.04
C VAL A 138 1.04 3.03 8.27
N TYR A 139 1.49 3.17 9.52
CA TYR A 139 2.90 3.47 9.80
C TYR A 139 3.84 2.38 9.29
N LEU A 140 3.47 1.10 9.44
CA LEU A 140 4.24 -0.01 8.88
C LEU A 140 4.33 0.10 7.35
N GLY A 141 3.20 0.31 6.67
CA GLY A 141 3.16 0.52 5.22
C GLY A 141 4.03 1.70 4.76
N ALA A 142 3.85 2.86 5.39
CA ALA A 142 4.65 4.06 5.12
C ALA A 142 6.15 3.81 5.34
N SER A 143 6.53 3.12 6.43
CA SER A 143 7.93 2.80 6.72
C SER A 143 8.55 1.87 5.68
N MET A 144 7.81 0.85 5.24
CA MET A 144 8.21 -0.09 4.19
C MET A 144 8.42 0.64 2.86
N ARG A 145 7.53 1.59 2.53
CA ARG A 145 7.64 2.43 1.32
C ARG A 145 8.84 3.35 1.40
N ILE A 146 9.05 4.05 2.52
CA ILE A 146 10.21 4.92 2.74
C ILE A 146 11.50 4.11 2.57
N ALA A 147 11.59 2.94 3.20
CA ALA A 147 12.74 2.05 3.07
C ALA A 147 12.97 1.62 1.62
N PHE A 148 11.93 1.20 0.91
CA PHE A 148 12.02 0.82 -0.50
C PHE A 148 12.48 1.98 -1.40
N LEU A 149 11.89 3.17 -1.22
CA LEU A 149 12.21 4.37 -1.98
C LEU A 149 13.66 4.83 -1.73
N ALA A 150 14.14 4.68 -0.49
CA ALA A 150 15.52 4.92 -0.09
C ALA A 150 16.50 3.82 -0.55
N ASN A 151 16.03 2.80 -1.28
CA ASN A 151 16.80 1.63 -1.72
C ASN A 151 17.31 0.71 -0.60
N VAL A 152 16.72 0.77 0.59
CA VAL A 152 17.08 -0.11 1.70
C VAL A 152 16.73 -1.55 1.33
N GLY A 153 17.71 -2.45 1.39
CA GLY A 153 17.52 -3.87 1.06
C GLY A 153 17.43 -4.17 -0.45
N LEU A 154 17.45 -3.17 -1.33
CA LEU A 154 17.50 -3.34 -2.79
C LEU A 154 18.95 -3.62 -3.23
N GLY A 155 19.50 -4.77 -2.83
CA GLY A 155 20.83 -5.23 -3.19
C GLY A 155 20.89 -5.78 -4.62
N GLY A 156 21.85 -5.31 -5.42
CA GLY A 156 21.97 -5.58 -6.86
C GLY A 156 22.29 -7.03 -7.24
N GLY A 157 21.29 -7.90 -7.27
CA GLY A 157 21.38 -9.24 -7.86
C GLY A 157 21.63 -9.16 -9.37
N SER A 158 22.85 -9.45 -9.81
CA SER A 158 23.13 -9.80 -11.21
C SER A 158 22.69 -11.25 -11.43
N VAL A 159 21.51 -11.46 -12.04
CA VAL A 159 21.20 -12.79 -12.60
C VAL A 159 21.92 -12.89 -13.94
N ALA A 160 23.04 -13.61 -13.97
CA ALA A 160 23.72 -13.97 -15.20
C ALA A 160 22.85 -14.98 -15.96
N VAL A 161 22.23 -14.54 -17.05
CA VAL A 161 21.51 -15.45 -17.96
C VAL A 161 22.56 -16.24 -18.74
N ARG A 162 22.70 -17.52 -18.42
CA ARG A 162 23.56 -18.46 -19.18
C ARG A 162 22.84 -18.78 -20.50
N LYS A 163 23.41 -18.35 -21.62
CA LYS A 163 22.96 -18.77 -22.96
C LYS A 163 23.31 -20.26 -23.12
N GLN A 164 22.31 -21.13 -23.26
CA GLN A 164 22.54 -22.48 -23.78
C GLN A 164 22.96 -22.36 -25.26
N GLN A 165 24.04 -23.05 -25.60
CA GLN A 165 24.63 -23.11 -26.95
C GLN A 165 23.76 -23.92 -27.90
#